data_AF-A0AA38XA92-F1
#
_entry.id   AF-A0AA38XA92-F1
#
_cell.length_a   1.000
_cell.length_b   1.000
_cell.length_c   1.000
_cell.angle_alpha   90.00
_cell.angle_beta   90.00
_cell.angle_gamma   90.00
#
_symmetry.space_group_name_H-M   'P 1'
#
loop_
_entity.id
_entity.type
_entity.pdbx_description
1 polymer ?
#
loop_
_entity_poly.entity_id
_entity_poly.type
_entity_poly.pdbx_seq_one_letter_code
_entity_poly.pdbx_strand_id
1 'polypeptide(L)'
;MSNKTGSKKRGPQQELGQLVSLQLHCSTTEPFYAQSDSAQSSESSSSTTMLSFSDLPQDCFSAFKEYLEKHGYREGSMKSYAIPVAVAAFAVVCWLVFSTTYHGFDPLKVLEQGRSITSRSWEFGTLAEALLEYHDPALTVFDAEAFPSGSIPTVPDPSQVASLAFAKSVIWTNNTDLLTDGEGSAADPASLGTAAVLLSYHDRSYLEAARRQAEYLLTKGKRFRINATHSAISHREDIPELWGDFIYMVPPFLAYYGVATKDIGYLEAAVAQCQLYSDVLSTNIALEDGQSCRGLWRHIVSDPPNLEPGVCCTDPDVWLTSSAWAVAGMTRVLATITHWQPPPKSSLSQPEYIKFQATSRTTLINLIASMLQCTRNQARDEGSDLLKNYLDGVSHQSAAWAYGDAAGTALMAAAVYRLAVLLPETYGVPLWLKWADQSRRAVARHIDENGVVSPVADVGHVPSKSPAKRTSEGQSMVVLMFSAWRNCVDAGVCRRDGGLVQDILQRLTLW
;
A
#
# COMPACT_ATOMS: atom_id res chain seq x y z
N MET A 1 -50.80 10.28 63.54
CA MET A 1 -49.46 10.45 64.14
C MET A 1 -48.43 9.84 63.20
N SER A 2 -47.33 10.58 63.01
CA SER A 2 -46.26 10.48 62.00
C SER A 2 -45.65 9.10 61.73
N ASN A 3 -45.34 8.74 60.46
CA ASN A 3 -43.98 8.83 59.87
C ASN A 3 -43.79 8.08 58.51
N LYS A 4 -42.94 8.69 57.66
CA LYS A 4 -42.06 8.15 56.59
C LYS A 4 -42.65 7.70 55.24
N THR A 5 -42.51 8.59 54.25
CA THR A 5 -42.48 8.29 52.80
C THR A 5 -41.07 7.88 52.36
N GLY A 6 -40.96 6.70 51.72
CA GLY A 6 -39.73 6.17 51.12
C GLY A 6 -39.48 6.69 49.69
N SER A 7 -38.19 6.88 49.40
CA SER A 7 -37.61 7.26 48.10
C SER A 7 -37.79 6.18 47.03
N LYS A 8 -38.23 6.57 45.83
CA LYS A 8 -38.25 5.73 44.62
C LYS A 8 -37.02 6.10 43.76
N LYS A 9 -36.03 5.21 43.72
CA LYS A 9 -34.87 5.29 42.80
C LYS A 9 -35.36 5.28 41.34
N ARG A 10 -34.86 6.21 40.51
CA ARG A 10 -34.92 6.09 39.04
C ARG A 10 -33.80 5.15 38.59
N GLY A 11 -34.10 4.28 37.62
CA GLY A 11 -33.21 3.22 37.17
C GLY A 11 -32.23 3.62 36.05
N PRO A 12 -31.28 2.74 35.71
CA PRO A 12 -30.06 3.03 34.92
C PRO A 12 -30.29 3.37 33.44
N GLN A 13 -31.51 3.21 32.91
CA GLN A 13 -31.80 3.36 31.48
C GLN A 13 -31.86 4.81 30.99
N GLN A 14 -32.10 5.79 31.86
CA GLN A 14 -32.13 7.21 31.48
C GLN A 14 -30.74 7.87 31.47
N GLU A 15 -29.76 7.30 32.18
CA GLU A 15 -28.37 7.81 32.23
C GLU A 15 -27.55 7.38 31.00
N LEU A 16 -27.80 6.18 30.45
CA LEU A 16 -27.11 5.70 29.25
C LEU A 16 -27.48 6.48 27.98
N GLY A 17 -28.73 6.93 27.85
CA GLY A 17 -29.19 7.68 26.68
C GLY A 17 -28.51 9.05 26.51
N GLN A 18 -27.96 9.63 27.59
CA GLN A 18 -27.29 10.94 27.54
C GLN A 18 -25.79 10.84 27.24
N LEU A 19 -25.13 9.75 27.61
CA LEU A 19 -23.73 9.47 27.26
C LEU A 19 -23.52 9.30 25.75
N VAL A 20 -24.49 8.66 25.07
CA VAL A 20 -24.48 8.49 23.60
C VAL A 20 -24.58 9.83 22.87
N SER A 21 -25.30 10.82 23.42
CA SER A 21 -25.42 12.15 22.84
C SER A 21 -24.12 12.97 22.95
N LEU A 22 -23.32 12.78 24.00
CA LEU A 22 -22.00 13.40 24.16
C LEU A 22 -21.00 12.86 23.12
N GLN A 23 -21.09 11.55 22.84
CA GLN A 23 -20.19 10.82 21.94
C GLN A 23 -20.37 11.23 20.47
N LEU A 24 -21.60 11.58 20.07
CA LEU A 24 -21.91 12.11 18.74
C LEU A 24 -21.37 13.54 18.52
N HIS A 25 -21.31 14.38 19.57
CA HIS A 25 -20.82 15.76 19.45
C HIS A 25 -19.29 15.88 19.24
N CYS A 26 -18.49 14.92 19.73
CA CYS A 26 -17.03 14.92 19.52
C CYS A 26 -16.58 14.37 18.16
N SER A 27 -17.52 13.85 17.35
CA SER A 27 -17.18 13.08 16.14
C SER A 27 -17.21 13.90 14.84
N THR A 28 -17.50 15.21 14.90
CA THR A 28 -17.70 16.05 13.71
C THR A 28 -16.87 17.33 13.76
N THR A 29 -15.57 17.29 13.46
CA THR A 29 -14.83 18.45 12.95
C THR A 29 -13.62 18.01 12.11
N GLU A 30 -13.51 18.60 10.90
CA GLU A 30 -12.41 18.47 9.93
C GLU A 30 -11.06 18.97 10.49
N PRO A 31 -9.91 18.49 9.99
CA PRO A 31 -8.60 18.92 10.47
C PRO A 31 -8.21 20.30 9.91
N PHE A 32 -7.90 21.22 10.83
CA PHE A 32 -7.29 22.53 10.55
C PHE A 32 -5.80 22.36 10.18
N TYR A 33 -5.38 22.90 9.03
CA TYR A 33 -3.97 23.12 8.68
C TYR A 33 -3.46 24.42 9.32
N ALA A 34 -2.32 24.37 10.01
CA ALA A 34 -1.61 25.56 10.48
C ALA A 34 -0.33 25.77 9.65
N GLN A 35 -0.23 26.93 9.00
CA GLN A 35 0.97 27.44 8.32
C GLN A 35 2.07 27.76 9.34
N SER A 36 3.32 27.44 9.02
CA SER A 36 4.50 27.83 9.77
C SER A 36 5.14 29.08 9.16
N ASP A 37 5.46 30.06 10.01
CA ASP A 37 6.39 31.14 9.70
C ASP A 37 7.50 31.20 10.76
N SER A 38 8.69 31.58 10.28
CA SER A 38 10.02 31.52 10.88
C SER A 38 10.30 32.47 12.07
N ALA A 39 11.17 32.06 13.01
CA ALA A 39 12.48 32.71 13.30
C ALA A 39 13.12 32.35 14.69
N GLN A 40 14.36 31.86 14.61
CA GLN A 40 15.57 32.01 15.47
C GLN A 40 15.58 32.19 17.02
N SER A 41 16.38 31.28 17.63
CA SER A 41 17.41 31.44 18.69
C SER A 41 17.04 31.60 20.18
N SER A 42 17.45 30.63 21.01
CA SER A 42 18.45 30.74 22.11
C SER A 42 18.37 29.56 23.09
N GLU A 43 19.42 29.41 23.90
CA GLU A 43 19.89 28.22 24.61
C GLU A 43 19.06 27.66 25.79
N SER A 44 19.31 26.37 26.03
CA SER A 44 19.09 25.50 27.19
C SER A 44 18.46 26.05 28.48
N SER A 45 17.40 25.38 28.94
CA SER A 45 17.36 24.78 30.29
C SER A 45 16.28 23.71 30.39
N SER A 46 16.64 22.57 31.00
CA SER A 46 15.70 21.51 31.37
C SER A 46 14.73 22.03 32.42
N SER A 47 13.46 22.20 32.06
CA SER A 47 12.38 22.29 33.03
C SER A 47 11.23 21.40 32.59
N THR A 48 10.81 20.52 33.49
CA THR A 48 9.61 19.70 33.34
C THR A 48 8.41 20.63 33.34
N THR A 49 7.91 20.98 32.15
CA THR A 49 6.67 21.75 32.00
C THR A 49 5.52 20.86 32.47
N MET A 50 4.94 21.16 33.64
CA MET A 50 3.64 20.63 34.00
C MET A 50 2.63 21.13 32.97
N LEU A 51 1.91 20.21 32.32
CA LEU A 51 0.78 20.51 31.45
C LEU A 51 -0.21 21.39 32.21
N SER A 52 -0.48 22.57 31.67
CA SER A 52 -1.53 23.46 32.17
C SER A 52 -2.88 22.91 31.71
N PHE A 53 -3.90 22.98 32.57
CA PHE A 53 -5.28 22.58 32.25
C PHE A 53 -5.89 23.32 31.04
N SER A 54 -5.22 24.36 30.53
CA SER A 54 -5.60 25.12 29.34
C SER A 54 -5.35 24.41 28.00
N ASP A 55 -4.60 23.31 27.98
CA ASP A 55 -4.13 22.68 26.73
C ASP A 55 -5.02 21.51 26.26
N LEU A 56 -6.15 21.29 26.92
CA LEU A 56 -7.20 20.34 26.52
C LEU A 56 -8.15 20.99 25.49
N PRO A 57 -8.71 20.23 24.53
CA PRO A 57 -9.77 20.73 23.66
C PRO A 57 -10.92 21.30 24.52
N GLN A 58 -11.26 22.57 24.33
CA GLN A 58 -12.24 23.32 25.15
C GLN A 58 -13.60 22.60 25.24
N ASP A 59 -13.96 21.83 24.22
CA ASP A 59 -15.25 21.15 24.12
C ASP A 59 -15.35 19.90 25.02
N CYS A 60 -14.25 19.16 25.19
CA CYS A 60 -14.19 18.03 26.14
C CYS A 60 -14.29 18.49 27.60
N PHE A 61 -13.66 19.63 27.91
CA PHE A 61 -13.69 20.21 29.26
C PHE A 61 -15.10 20.72 29.63
N SER A 62 -15.79 21.35 28.67
CA SER A 62 -17.14 21.90 28.86
C SER A 62 -18.20 20.80 29.05
N ALA A 63 -18.13 19.73 28.25
CA ALA A 63 -19.06 18.61 28.35
C ALA A 63 -18.91 17.80 29.66
N PHE A 64 -17.67 17.69 30.17
CA PHE A 64 -17.40 17.05 31.45
C PHE A 64 -17.84 17.90 32.65
N LYS A 65 -17.69 19.23 32.57
CA LYS A 65 -18.18 20.16 33.60
C LYS A 65 -19.71 20.06 33.75
N GLU A 66 -20.43 20.00 32.62
CA GLU A 66 -21.88 19.83 32.61
C GLU A 66 -22.33 18.48 33.22
N TYR A 67 -21.58 17.40 32.97
CA TYR A 67 -21.83 16.08 33.58
C TYR A 67 -21.70 16.10 35.11
N LEU A 68 -20.65 16.75 35.63
CA LEU A 68 -20.41 16.86 37.08
C LEU A 68 -21.49 17.69 37.79
N GLU A 69 -21.88 18.82 37.20
CA GLU A 69 -22.94 19.67 37.73
C GLU A 69 -24.31 18.94 37.77
N LYS A 70 -24.59 18.14 36.74
CA LYS A 70 -25.84 17.36 36.62
C LYS A 70 -25.97 16.23 37.64
N HIS A 71 -24.86 15.70 38.14
CA HIS A 71 -24.82 14.66 39.18
C HIS A 71 -24.57 15.22 40.59
N GLY A 72 -24.82 16.52 40.79
CA GLY A 72 -24.86 17.15 42.11
C GLY A 72 -23.52 17.57 42.68
N TYR A 73 -22.45 17.56 41.88
CA TYR A 73 -21.16 18.12 42.28
C TYR A 73 -21.15 19.62 42.04
N ARG A 74 -21.46 20.41 43.07
CA ARG A 74 -21.29 21.87 43.05
C ARG A 74 -19.90 22.27 43.55
N GLU A 75 -19.32 23.30 42.94
CA GLU A 75 -18.14 24.03 43.42
C GLU A 75 -18.33 24.37 44.91
N GLY A 76 -17.68 23.62 45.80
CA GLY A 76 -17.84 23.80 47.25
C GLY A 76 -17.45 22.58 48.08
N SER A 77 -17.40 21.38 47.50
CA SER A 77 -16.91 20.17 48.19
C SER A 77 -15.58 19.66 47.61
N MET A 78 -14.59 20.55 47.46
CA MET A 78 -13.23 20.16 47.07
C MET A 78 -12.41 19.74 48.29
N LYS A 79 -12.54 18.47 48.68
CA LYS A 79 -11.56 17.78 49.55
C LYS A 79 -11.26 16.35 49.13
N SER A 80 -11.59 15.96 47.90
CA SER A 80 -11.27 14.61 47.41
C SER A 80 -10.39 14.71 46.17
N TYR A 81 -9.09 14.49 46.38
CA TYR A 81 -8.08 14.32 45.32
C TYR A 81 -8.43 13.18 44.34
N ALA A 82 -9.46 12.38 44.64
CA ALA A 82 -9.93 11.30 43.78
C ALA A 82 -10.46 11.77 42.42
N ILE A 83 -11.13 12.92 42.34
CA ILE A 83 -11.74 13.39 41.08
C ILE A 83 -10.65 13.90 40.11
N PRO A 84 -9.72 14.80 40.51
CA PRO A 84 -8.63 15.22 39.64
C PRO A 84 -7.73 14.06 39.19
N VAL A 85 -7.48 13.09 40.07
CA VAL A 85 -6.68 11.89 39.75
C VAL A 85 -7.43 10.98 38.78
N ALA A 86 -8.74 10.79 38.93
CA ALA A 86 -9.55 10.02 37.98
C ALA A 86 -9.61 10.70 36.60
N VAL A 87 -9.71 12.04 36.57
CA VAL A 87 -9.67 12.82 35.32
C VAL A 87 -8.30 12.72 34.65
N ALA A 88 -7.21 12.87 35.40
CA ALA A 88 -5.86 12.72 34.88
C ALA A 88 -5.60 11.28 34.38
N ALA A 89 -6.04 10.27 35.13
CA ALA A 89 -5.93 8.87 34.72
C ALA A 89 -6.74 8.57 33.46
N PHE A 90 -7.98 9.07 33.37
CA PHE A 90 -8.80 8.91 32.16
C PHE A 90 -8.22 9.66 30.97
N ALA A 91 -7.73 10.89 31.16
CA ALA A 91 -7.07 11.66 30.12
C ALA A 91 -5.77 10.99 29.65
N VAL A 92 -5.00 10.38 30.56
CA VAL A 92 -3.81 9.58 30.21
C VAL A 92 -4.20 8.29 29.50
N VAL A 93 -5.26 7.61 29.91
CA VAL A 93 -5.77 6.41 29.19
C VAL A 93 -6.28 6.78 27.81
N CYS A 94 -7.07 7.85 27.68
CA CYS A 94 -7.51 8.36 26.38
C CYS A 94 -6.31 8.78 25.55
N TRP A 95 -5.38 9.56 26.10
CA TRP A 95 -4.16 9.95 25.39
C TRP A 95 -3.40 8.71 24.93
N LEU A 96 -3.11 7.73 25.79
CA LEU A 96 -2.44 6.48 25.41
C LEU A 96 -3.22 5.68 24.35
N VAL A 97 -4.55 5.60 24.45
CA VAL A 97 -5.42 4.88 23.50
C VAL A 97 -5.52 5.60 22.15
N PHE A 98 -5.48 6.93 22.13
CA PHE A 98 -5.53 7.75 20.92
C PHE A 98 -4.14 8.12 20.37
N SER A 99 -3.08 8.00 21.17
CA SER A 99 -1.68 8.32 20.83
C SER A 99 -0.88 7.10 20.41
N THR A 100 -1.32 5.88 20.74
CA THR A 100 -0.85 4.70 20.01
C THR A 100 -1.35 4.83 18.59
N THR A 101 -0.45 5.08 17.63
CA THR A 101 -0.77 5.01 16.20
C THR A 101 -1.53 3.72 15.96
N TYR A 102 -2.80 3.81 15.55
CA TYR A 102 -3.73 2.69 15.33
C TYR A 102 -3.22 1.64 14.33
N HIS A 103 -2.04 1.86 13.75
CA HIS A 103 -1.41 1.10 12.68
C HIS A 103 -0.07 0.47 13.12
N GLY A 104 0.38 0.73 14.34
CA GLY A 104 1.57 0.13 14.96
C GLY A 104 2.91 0.79 14.62
N PHE A 105 2.95 1.79 13.73
CA PHE A 105 4.15 2.54 13.35
C PHE A 105 3.79 3.92 12.77
N ASP A 106 4.80 4.77 12.62
CA ASP A 106 4.69 6.08 11.94
C ASP A 106 5.05 5.94 10.45
N PRO A 107 4.07 6.03 9.52
CA PRO A 107 4.33 5.86 8.10
C PRO A 107 5.16 7.00 7.48
N LEU A 108 5.20 8.20 8.10
CA LEU A 108 6.04 9.30 7.61
C LEU A 108 7.52 8.98 7.81
N LYS A 109 7.88 8.43 8.97
CA LYS A 109 9.28 8.01 9.22
C LYS A 109 9.73 6.94 8.24
N VAL A 110 8.88 5.95 7.97
CA VAL A 110 9.14 4.88 6.97
C VAL A 110 9.36 5.50 5.58
N LEU A 111 8.49 6.42 5.19
CA LEU A 111 8.58 7.14 3.90
C LEU A 111 9.87 7.98 3.80
N GLU A 112 10.24 8.72 4.85
CA GLU A 112 11.47 9.50 4.93
C GLU A 112 12.71 8.62 4.84
N GLN A 113 12.71 7.45 5.51
CA GLN A 113 13.78 6.47 5.39
C GLN A 113 13.93 6.01 3.94
N GLY A 114 12.83 5.62 3.28
CA GLY A 114 12.83 5.24 1.87
C GLY A 114 13.43 6.33 0.98
N ARG A 115 12.89 7.55 1.08
CA ARG A 115 13.35 8.71 0.32
C ARG A 115 14.83 9.04 0.51
N SER A 116 15.36 8.83 1.72
CA SER A 116 16.77 9.13 2.02
C SER A 116 17.78 8.17 1.38
N ILE A 117 17.34 6.98 0.95
CA ILE A 117 18.22 5.92 0.42
C ILE A 117 17.88 5.48 -1.00
N THR A 118 16.79 5.96 -1.59
CA THR A 118 16.43 5.70 -2.99
C THR A 118 17.53 6.17 -3.93
N SER A 119 18.04 5.26 -4.75
CA SER A 119 19.15 5.57 -5.66
C SER A 119 19.14 4.76 -6.96
N ARG A 120 18.32 3.71 -7.07
CA ARG A 120 18.31 2.81 -8.23
C ARG A 120 17.09 3.02 -9.12
N SER A 121 17.25 2.60 -10.38
CA SER A 121 16.28 2.82 -11.46
C SER A 121 14.85 2.36 -11.12
N TRP A 122 14.69 1.17 -10.52
CA TRP A 122 13.37 0.63 -10.12
C TRP A 122 12.84 1.24 -8.82
N GLU A 123 13.74 1.65 -7.92
CA GLU A 123 13.37 2.27 -6.65
C GLU A 123 12.71 3.64 -6.87
N PHE A 124 13.11 4.37 -7.93
CA PHE A 124 12.52 5.67 -8.26
C PHE A 124 11.02 5.58 -8.54
N GLY A 125 10.57 4.69 -9.42
CA GLY A 125 9.14 4.53 -9.70
C GLY A 125 8.37 3.97 -8.50
N THR A 126 8.99 3.09 -7.73
CA THR A 126 8.39 2.55 -6.51
C THR A 126 8.16 3.64 -5.47
N LEU A 127 9.16 4.47 -5.18
CA LEU A 127 9.00 5.58 -4.25
C LEU A 127 8.00 6.60 -4.78
N ALA A 128 8.02 6.90 -6.08
CA ALA A 128 7.05 7.80 -6.70
C ALA A 128 5.61 7.29 -6.51
N GLU A 129 5.35 5.99 -6.70
CA GLU A 129 4.03 5.40 -6.43
C GLU A 129 3.67 5.47 -4.94
N ALA A 130 4.60 5.14 -4.03
CA ALA A 130 4.38 5.20 -2.59
C ALA A 130 4.04 6.62 -2.12
N LEU A 131 4.76 7.63 -2.62
CA LEU A 131 4.45 9.05 -2.38
C LEU A 131 3.06 9.42 -2.88
N LEU A 132 2.67 8.95 -4.07
CA LEU A 132 1.39 9.27 -4.70
C LEU A 132 0.23 8.64 -3.92
N GLU A 133 0.31 7.35 -3.61
CA GLU A 133 -0.72 6.65 -2.83
C GLU A 133 -0.84 7.20 -1.39
N TYR A 134 0.27 7.66 -0.81
CA TYR A 134 0.28 8.18 0.55
C TYR A 134 -0.30 9.60 0.65
N HIS A 135 0.15 10.54 -0.19
CA HIS A 135 -0.24 11.95 -0.11
C HIS A 135 -1.46 12.29 -0.98
N ASP A 136 -1.56 11.69 -2.16
CA ASP A 136 -2.50 12.11 -3.21
C ASP A 136 -3.28 10.91 -3.78
N PRO A 137 -4.00 10.12 -2.94
CA PRO A 137 -4.64 8.88 -3.37
C PRO A 137 -5.66 9.07 -4.50
N ALA A 138 -6.27 10.26 -4.61
CA ALA A 138 -7.21 10.62 -5.68
C ALA A 138 -6.57 10.69 -7.08
N LEU A 139 -5.24 10.78 -7.17
CA LEU A 139 -4.51 10.77 -8.46
C LEU A 139 -4.12 9.35 -8.90
N THR A 140 -4.37 8.35 -8.06
CA THR A 140 -3.98 6.96 -8.33
C THR A 140 -5.05 6.24 -9.14
N VAL A 141 -4.67 5.13 -9.78
CA VAL A 141 -5.61 4.25 -10.51
C VAL A 141 -6.64 3.58 -9.60
N PHE A 142 -6.45 3.63 -8.27
CA PHE A 142 -7.32 3.01 -7.28
C PHE A 142 -8.48 3.91 -6.86
N ASP A 143 -8.45 5.20 -7.21
CA ASP A 143 -9.60 6.07 -7.00
C ASP A 143 -10.77 5.65 -7.92
N ALA A 144 -12.01 5.73 -7.43
CA ALA A 144 -13.18 5.36 -8.21
C ALA A 144 -13.38 6.27 -9.43
N GLU A 145 -12.92 7.53 -9.33
CA GLU A 145 -12.95 8.54 -10.39
C GLU A 145 -11.55 8.77 -11.00
N ALA A 146 -10.67 7.75 -10.97
CA ALA A 146 -9.29 7.83 -11.45
C ALA A 146 -9.14 8.36 -12.89
N PHE A 147 -10.17 8.24 -13.73
CA PHE A 147 -10.15 8.71 -15.12
C PHE A 147 -11.35 9.62 -15.44
N PRO A 148 -11.36 10.87 -14.94
CA PRO A 148 -12.49 11.76 -15.14
C PRO A 148 -12.73 12.00 -16.64
N SER A 149 -13.97 11.77 -17.09
CA SER A 149 -14.35 11.84 -18.51
C SER A 149 -13.51 10.93 -19.43
N GLY A 150 -13.00 9.81 -18.92
CA GLY A 150 -12.19 8.85 -19.68
C GLY A 150 -10.78 9.33 -20.01
N SER A 151 -10.24 10.28 -19.26
CA SER A 151 -8.90 10.85 -19.44
C SER A 151 -8.08 10.80 -18.13
N ILE A 152 -6.76 10.92 -18.23
CA ILE A 152 -5.86 11.09 -17.08
C ILE A 152 -6.27 12.33 -16.26
N PRO A 153 -6.22 12.29 -14.91
CA PRO A 153 -6.61 13.41 -14.08
C PRO A 153 -5.72 14.63 -14.32
N THR A 154 -6.32 15.81 -14.23
CA THR A 154 -5.59 17.08 -14.30
C THR A 154 -4.95 17.39 -12.96
N VAL A 155 -3.64 17.69 -12.97
CA VAL A 155 -2.91 18.12 -11.78
C VAL A 155 -2.66 19.62 -11.92
N PRO A 156 -3.24 20.51 -11.10
CA PRO A 156 -3.07 21.97 -11.28
C PRO A 156 -1.64 22.48 -11.08
N ASP A 157 -0.91 21.93 -10.10
CA ASP A 157 0.49 22.27 -9.82
C ASP A 157 1.27 21.01 -9.40
N PRO A 158 2.07 20.42 -10.30
CA PRO A 158 2.85 19.22 -10.00
C PRO A 158 3.93 19.43 -8.93
N SER A 159 4.31 20.67 -8.63
CA SER A 159 5.29 20.95 -7.57
C SER A 159 4.72 20.76 -6.16
N GLN A 160 3.39 20.80 -6.02
CA GLN A 160 2.68 20.54 -4.76
C GLN A 160 2.35 19.05 -4.54
N VAL A 161 2.50 18.22 -5.58
CA VAL A 161 2.32 16.76 -5.51
C VAL A 161 3.68 16.13 -5.26
N ALA A 162 3.92 15.63 -4.03
CA ALA A 162 5.24 15.18 -3.59
C ALA A 162 5.85 14.11 -4.52
N SER A 163 5.01 13.19 -5.03
CA SER A 163 5.38 12.18 -6.01
C SER A 163 5.91 12.79 -7.32
N LEU A 164 5.18 13.75 -7.87
CA LEU A 164 5.53 14.35 -9.16
C LEU A 164 6.73 15.30 -9.05
N ALA A 165 6.85 16.04 -7.94
CA ALA A 165 8.03 16.83 -7.63
C ALA A 165 9.30 15.96 -7.55
N PHE A 166 9.21 14.79 -6.93
CA PHE A 166 10.29 13.81 -6.90
C PHE A 166 10.58 13.23 -8.29
N ALA A 167 9.56 12.70 -8.98
CA ALA A 167 9.71 12.07 -10.30
C ALA A 167 10.31 13.04 -11.33
N LYS A 168 9.95 14.32 -11.27
CA LYS A 168 10.52 15.39 -12.11
C LYS A 168 12.05 15.48 -12.00
N SER A 169 12.62 15.17 -10.84
CA SER A 169 14.07 15.26 -10.60
C SER A 169 14.87 14.09 -11.16
N VAL A 170 14.22 12.97 -11.50
CA VAL A 170 14.87 11.74 -11.97
C VAL A 170 14.48 11.38 -13.40
N ILE A 171 13.32 11.83 -13.90
CA ILE A 171 12.88 11.56 -15.26
C ILE A 171 13.71 12.35 -16.27
N TRP A 172 14.24 11.62 -17.25
CA TRP A 172 14.90 12.14 -18.43
C TRP A 172 13.86 12.54 -19.48
N THR A 173 13.86 13.83 -19.82
CA THR A 173 13.14 14.38 -20.98
C THR A 173 14.07 14.61 -22.17
N ASN A 174 15.36 14.28 -22.02
CA ASN A 174 16.32 14.26 -23.11
C ASN A 174 15.91 13.20 -24.15
N ASN A 175 16.39 13.31 -25.40
CA ASN A 175 15.94 12.46 -26.51
C ASN A 175 16.37 10.97 -26.42
N THR A 176 16.65 10.44 -25.22
CA THR A 176 16.89 9.02 -24.98
C THR A 176 15.59 8.22 -25.05
N ASP A 177 15.70 6.93 -25.32
CA ASP A 177 14.56 6.02 -25.32
C ASP A 177 13.99 5.80 -23.90
N LEU A 178 14.85 5.81 -22.88
CA LEU A 178 14.48 5.47 -21.50
C LEU A 178 14.14 6.70 -20.64
N LEU A 179 13.29 6.52 -19.63
CA LEU A 179 12.89 7.55 -18.65
C LEU A 179 13.96 7.88 -17.60
N THR A 180 14.93 7.01 -17.40
CA THR A 180 16.10 7.18 -16.53
C THR A 180 17.15 6.16 -16.96
N ASP A 181 18.36 6.19 -16.39
CA ASP A 181 19.32 5.10 -16.54
C ASP A 181 18.68 3.82 -16.01
N GLY A 182 18.61 2.79 -16.85
CA GLY A 182 18.03 1.51 -16.50
C GLY A 182 18.98 0.59 -15.75
N GLU A 183 20.27 0.93 -15.64
CA GLU A 183 21.29 0.08 -15.03
C GLU A 183 21.35 -1.32 -15.67
N GLY A 184 21.04 -1.39 -16.98
CA GLY A 184 20.95 -2.62 -17.77
C GLY A 184 19.56 -3.26 -17.80
N SER A 185 18.55 -2.69 -17.14
CA SER A 185 17.15 -3.09 -17.21
C SER A 185 16.39 -2.25 -18.25
N ALA A 186 15.67 -2.93 -19.14
CA ALA A 186 14.71 -2.31 -20.05
C ALA A 186 13.43 -1.89 -19.32
N ALA A 187 13.14 -2.55 -18.19
CA ALA A 187 11.88 -2.48 -17.48
C ALA A 187 11.88 -1.41 -16.38
N ASP A 188 12.98 -1.27 -15.65
CA ASP A 188 13.03 -0.46 -14.42
C ASP A 188 12.71 1.02 -14.68
N PRO A 189 13.23 1.67 -15.75
CA PRO A 189 12.85 3.04 -16.06
C PRO A 189 11.34 3.23 -16.31
N ALA A 190 10.65 2.19 -16.79
CA ALA A 190 9.22 2.25 -17.07
C ALA A 190 8.36 2.44 -15.80
N SER A 191 8.89 2.10 -14.63
CA SER A 191 8.22 2.31 -13.34
C SER A 191 7.85 3.78 -13.08
N LEU A 192 8.59 4.73 -13.66
CA LEU A 192 8.31 6.17 -13.60
C LEU A 192 7.25 6.65 -14.60
N GLY A 193 6.78 5.78 -15.49
CA GLY A 193 5.97 6.19 -16.63
C GLY A 193 4.59 6.75 -16.27
N THR A 194 3.97 6.28 -15.18
CA THR A 194 2.72 6.87 -14.66
C THR A 194 2.94 8.32 -14.22
N ALA A 195 4.03 8.59 -13.51
CA ALA A 195 4.40 9.95 -13.12
C ALA A 195 4.75 10.83 -14.32
N ALA A 196 5.44 10.30 -15.33
CA ALA A 196 5.71 11.01 -16.58
C ALA A 196 4.40 11.41 -17.30
N VAL A 197 3.42 10.51 -17.37
CA VAL A 197 2.11 10.81 -17.97
C VAL A 197 1.35 11.87 -17.16
N LEU A 198 1.37 11.81 -15.83
CA LEU A 198 0.75 12.84 -14.97
C LEU A 198 1.41 14.22 -15.14
N LEU A 199 2.74 14.27 -15.22
CA LEU A 199 3.51 15.50 -15.46
C LEU A 199 3.20 16.12 -16.83
N SER A 200 2.77 15.31 -17.79
CA SER A 200 2.59 15.75 -19.17
C SER A 200 1.48 16.79 -19.39
N TYR A 201 0.56 16.93 -18.44
CA TYR A 201 -0.47 17.96 -18.49
C TYR A 201 0.15 19.38 -18.56
N HIS A 202 1.26 19.59 -17.87
CA HIS A 202 1.97 20.88 -17.83
C HIS A 202 3.10 20.98 -18.81
N ASP A 203 3.81 19.88 -19.03
CA ASP A 203 4.98 19.85 -19.89
C ASP A 203 4.95 18.63 -20.79
N ARG A 204 4.64 18.89 -22.06
CA ARG A 204 4.51 17.85 -23.09
C ARG A 204 5.80 17.05 -23.31
N SER A 205 6.96 17.54 -22.89
CA SER A 205 8.21 16.78 -22.99
C SER A 205 8.17 15.46 -22.21
N TYR A 206 7.40 15.40 -21.11
CA TYR A 206 7.17 14.17 -20.35
C TYR A 206 6.27 13.18 -21.10
N LEU A 207 5.28 13.64 -21.88
CA LEU A 207 4.51 12.74 -22.74
C LEU A 207 5.38 12.14 -23.84
N GLU A 208 6.26 12.96 -24.44
CA GLU A 208 7.19 12.46 -25.45
C GLU A 208 8.22 11.48 -24.84
N ALA A 209 8.66 11.69 -23.60
CA ALA A 209 9.53 10.76 -22.88
C ALA A 209 8.81 9.44 -22.58
N ALA A 210 7.58 9.50 -22.07
CA ALA A 210 6.72 8.32 -21.88
C ALA A 210 6.51 7.57 -23.21
N ARG A 211 6.22 8.29 -24.30
CA ARG A 211 6.07 7.70 -25.63
C ARG A 211 7.32 6.93 -26.05
N ARG A 212 8.51 7.52 -25.91
CA ARG A 212 9.78 6.86 -26.26
C ARG A 212 10.01 5.59 -25.45
N GLN A 213 9.75 5.61 -24.15
CA GLN A 213 9.86 4.42 -23.29
C GLN A 213 8.89 3.32 -23.72
N ALA A 214 7.62 3.67 -23.98
CA ALA A 214 6.59 2.72 -24.40
C ALA A 214 6.93 2.11 -25.76
N GLU A 215 7.35 2.92 -26.74
CA GLU A 215 7.79 2.46 -28.05
C GLU A 215 9.05 1.61 -27.98
N TYR A 216 10.04 1.98 -27.16
CA TYR A 216 11.24 1.18 -26.94
C TYR A 216 10.88 -0.22 -26.45
N LEU A 217 10.04 -0.33 -25.41
CA LEU A 217 9.58 -1.62 -24.89
C LEU A 217 8.88 -2.46 -25.97
N LEU A 218 8.00 -1.86 -26.77
CA LEU A 218 7.21 -2.59 -27.77
C LEU A 218 7.94 -2.87 -29.08
N THR A 219 9.01 -2.17 -29.42
CA THR A 219 9.63 -2.28 -30.76
C THR A 219 11.13 -2.58 -30.75
N LYS A 220 11.86 -2.16 -29.71
CA LYS A 220 13.33 -2.27 -29.64
C LYS A 220 13.80 -3.23 -28.54
N GLY A 221 13.03 -3.34 -27.45
CA GLY A 221 13.37 -4.13 -26.28
C GLY A 221 13.67 -5.59 -26.63
N LYS A 222 14.67 -6.15 -25.95
CA LYS A 222 15.05 -7.57 -26.09
C LYS A 222 13.83 -8.47 -25.83
N ARG A 223 13.73 -9.57 -26.56
CA ARG A 223 12.61 -10.51 -26.48
C ARG A 223 13.04 -11.84 -25.89
N PHE A 224 12.24 -12.36 -24.96
CA PHE A 224 12.32 -13.73 -24.49
C PHE A 224 11.38 -14.60 -25.32
N ARG A 225 11.92 -15.61 -26.01
CA ARG A 225 11.12 -16.48 -26.89
C ARG A 225 10.41 -17.53 -26.05
N ILE A 226 9.08 -17.51 -26.06
CA ILE A 226 8.25 -18.49 -25.33
C ILE A 226 7.94 -19.67 -26.24
N ASN A 227 7.53 -19.40 -27.48
CA ASN A 227 7.27 -20.43 -28.48
C ASN A 227 7.49 -19.87 -29.90
N ALA A 228 7.01 -20.58 -30.93
CA ALA A 228 7.21 -20.18 -32.32
C ALA A 228 6.53 -18.85 -32.71
N THR A 229 5.47 -18.46 -32.00
CA THR A 229 4.62 -17.31 -32.34
C THR A 229 4.53 -16.25 -31.23
N HIS A 230 5.02 -16.55 -30.02
CA HIS A 230 4.92 -15.66 -28.85
C HIS A 230 6.29 -15.38 -28.23
N SER A 231 6.48 -14.12 -27.83
CA SER A 231 7.63 -13.66 -27.06
C SER A 231 7.22 -12.60 -26.05
N ALA A 232 7.81 -12.64 -24.85
CA ALA A 232 7.67 -11.60 -23.85
C ALA A 232 8.75 -10.51 -24.04
N ILE A 233 8.50 -9.30 -23.52
CA ILE A 233 9.55 -8.30 -23.36
C ILE A 233 10.48 -8.81 -22.26
N SER A 234 11.78 -8.82 -22.54
CA SER A 234 12.80 -9.08 -21.53
C SER A 234 12.80 -7.97 -20.49
N HIS A 235 13.03 -8.34 -19.24
CA HIS A 235 13.35 -7.38 -18.19
C HIS A 235 14.69 -6.68 -18.48
N ARG A 236 15.64 -7.39 -19.10
CA ARG A 236 17.01 -6.93 -19.36
C ARG A 236 17.26 -6.55 -20.81
N GLU A 237 18.17 -5.60 -21.01
CA GLU A 237 18.50 -5.07 -22.34
C GLU A 237 19.43 -5.99 -23.14
N ASP A 238 20.38 -6.63 -22.47
CA ASP A 238 21.46 -7.42 -23.08
C ASP A 238 21.05 -8.88 -23.31
N ILE A 239 20.37 -9.48 -22.33
CA ILE A 239 20.03 -10.91 -22.32
C ILE A 239 18.52 -11.09 -22.16
N PRO A 240 17.91 -12.09 -22.85
CA PRO A 240 16.52 -12.43 -22.61
C PRO A 240 16.35 -13.02 -21.20
N GLU A 241 15.74 -12.25 -20.31
CA GLU A 241 15.42 -12.68 -18.94
C GLU A 241 14.03 -12.19 -18.55
N LEU A 242 13.25 -13.06 -17.91
CA LEU A 242 11.95 -12.71 -17.33
C LEU A 242 12.07 -12.71 -15.81
N TRP A 243 11.77 -11.56 -15.22
CA TRP A 243 11.79 -11.32 -13.78
C TRP A 243 10.36 -10.99 -13.35
N GLY A 244 9.83 -11.62 -12.28
CA GLY A 244 8.47 -11.30 -11.80
C GLY A 244 8.25 -9.80 -11.55
N ASP A 245 9.32 -9.10 -11.20
CA ASP A 245 9.49 -7.68 -10.95
C ASP A 245 9.02 -6.81 -12.13
N PHE A 246 9.25 -7.27 -13.36
CA PHE A 246 8.81 -6.61 -14.60
C PHE A 246 7.34 -6.20 -14.55
N ILE A 247 6.50 -7.01 -13.92
CA ILE A 247 5.05 -6.82 -13.89
C ILE A 247 4.63 -5.62 -13.05
N TYR A 248 5.44 -5.18 -12.09
CA TYR A 248 5.19 -3.93 -11.38
C TYR A 248 5.66 -2.70 -12.16
N MET A 249 6.74 -2.85 -12.95
CA MET A 249 7.38 -1.74 -13.64
C MET A 249 6.67 -1.37 -14.95
N VAL A 250 6.40 -2.37 -15.80
CA VAL A 250 6.02 -2.13 -17.21
C VAL A 250 4.51 -2.19 -17.45
N PRO A 251 3.77 -3.27 -17.12
CA PRO A 251 2.34 -3.35 -17.43
C PRO A 251 1.50 -2.19 -16.87
N PRO A 252 1.66 -1.72 -15.61
CA PRO A 252 0.92 -0.57 -15.10
C PRO A 252 1.17 0.69 -15.92
N PHE A 253 2.43 0.92 -16.30
CA PHE A 253 2.79 2.05 -17.16
C PHE A 253 2.13 1.94 -18.54
N LEU A 254 2.25 0.79 -19.23
CA LEU A 254 1.64 0.61 -20.56
C LEU A 254 0.12 0.80 -20.50
N ALA A 255 -0.54 0.28 -19.46
CA ALA A 255 -1.98 0.46 -19.27
C ALA A 255 -2.33 1.95 -19.09
N TYR A 256 -1.63 2.66 -18.21
CA TYR A 256 -1.87 4.08 -17.95
C TYR A 256 -1.56 4.97 -19.17
N TYR A 257 -0.48 4.66 -19.90
CA TYR A 257 -0.13 5.32 -21.15
C TYR A 257 -1.17 5.06 -22.26
N GLY A 258 -1.70 3.84 -22.34
CA GLY A 258 -2.81 3.49 -23.25
C GLY A 258 -4.07 4.30 -22.96
N VAL A 259 -4.39 4.55 -21.68
CA VAL A 259 -5.47 5.47 -21.30
C VAL A 259 -5.17 6.90 -21.78
N ALA A 260 -3.97 7.41 -21.51
CA ALA A 260 -3.57 8.77 -21.87
C ALA A 260 -3.65 9.03 -23.38
N THR A 261 -3.28 8.02 -24.18
CA THR A 261 -3.25 8.08 -25.64
C THR A 261 -4.52 7.55 -26.30
N LYS A 262 -5.44 6.98 -25.52
CA LYS A 262 -6.68 6.32 -25.98
C LYS A 262 -6.38 5.20 -26.98
N ASP A 263 -5.29 4.49 -26.75
CA ASP A 263 -4.80 3.42 -27.60
C ASP A 263 -4.93 2.07 -26.86
N ILE A 264 -5.86 1.25 -27.36
CA ILE A 264 -6.15 -0.06 -26.79
C ILE A 264 -4.98 -1.03 -26.97
N GLY A 265 -4.09 -0.82 -27.95
CA GLY A 265 -2.93 -1.69 -28.19
C GLY A 265 -1.96 -1.69 -27.01
N TYR A 266 -1.78 -0.56 -26.32
CA TYR A 266 -0.96 -0.50 -25.10
C TYR A 266 -1.62 -1.19 -23.91
N LEU A 267 -2.95 -1.10 -23.79
CA LEU A 267 -3.73 -1.81 -22.78
C LEU A 267 -3.69 -3.34 -23.02
N GLU A 268 -3.83 -3.77 -24.27
CA GLU A 268 -3.65 -5.17 -24.68
C GLU A 268 -2.24 -5.66 -24.38
N ALA A 269 -1.21 -4.87 -24.70
CA ALA A 269 0.17 -5.20 -24.40
C ALA A 269 0.41 -5.37 -22.89
N ALA A 270 -0.15 -4.51 -22.04
CA ALA A 270 -0.04 -4.62 -20.59
C ALA A 270 -0.57 -5.97 -20.08
N VAL A 271 -1.78 -6.36 -20.51
CA VAL A 271 -2.41 -7.63 -20.11
C VAL A 271 -1.66 -8.82 -20.70
N ALA A 272 -1.26 -8.73 -21.97
CA ALA A 272 -0.52 -9.78 -22.65
C ALA A 272 0.82 -10.07 -21.96
N GLN A 273 1.57 -9.06 -21.51
CA GLN A 273 2.80 -9.31 -20.77
C GLN A 273 2.55 -10.03 -19.43
N CYS A 274 1.47 -9.72 -18.72
CA CYS A 274 1.11 -10.46 -17.50
C CYS A 274 0.87 -11.95 -17.78
N GLN A 275 0.17 -12.27 -18.87
CA GLN A 275 -0.08 -13.65 -19.30
C GLN A 275 1.22 -14.35 -19.71
N LEU A 276 2.03 -13.71 -20.56
CA LEU A 276 3.26 -14.28 -21.10
C LEU A 276 4.31 -14.55 -20.01
N TYR A 277 4.42 -13.66 -19.01
CA TYR A 277 5.26 -13.90 -17.84
C TYR A 277 4.73 -15.07 -17.01
N SER A 278 3.42 -15.16 -16.79
CA SER A 278 2.82 -16.31 -16.11
C SER A 278 3.09 -17.63 -16.82
N ASP A 279 3.08 -17.65 -18.14
CA ASP A 279 3.30 -18.88 -18.94
C ASP A 279 4.71 -19.46 -18.74
N VAL A 280 5.70 -18.62 -18.40
CA VAL A 280 7.10 -19.03 -18.20
C VAL A 280 7.45 -19.18 -16.72
N LEU A 281 7.09 -18.19 -15.91
CA LEU A 281 7.52 -18.09 -14.52
C LEU A 281 6.69 -18.95 -13.57
N SER A 282 5.43 -19.24 -13.91
CA SER A 282 4.58 -20.06 -13.03
C SER A 282 5.19 -21.44 -12.79
N THR A 283 5.24 -21.82 -11.52
CA THR A 283 5.79 -23.09 -11.09
C THR A 283 4.86 -23.77 -10.07
N ASN A 284 5.12 -25.05 -9.85
CA ASN A 284 4.47 -25.84 -8.81
C ASN A 284 5.43 -25.91 -7.61
N ILE A 285 4.88 -25.68 -6.42
CA ILE A 285 5.60 -25.77 -5.16
C ILE A 285 4.91 -26.77 -4.24
N ALA A 286 5.64 -27.27 -3.23
CA ALA A 286 5.08 -28.08 -2.17
C ALA A 286 4.78 -27.20 -0.95
N LEU A 287 3.55 -27.26 -0.44
CA LEU A 287 3.18 -26.63 0.83
C LEU A 287 3.70 -27.48 2.00
N GLU A 288 3.69 -26.92 3.21
CA GLU A 288 4.16 -27.62 4.42
C GLU A 288 3.34 -28.87 4.74
N ASP A 289 2.06 -28.89 4.38
CA ASP A 289 1.17 -30.04 4.56
C ASP A 289 1.32 -31.10 3.45
N GLY A 290 2.28 -30.92 2.54
CA GLY A 290 2.57 -31.81 1.42
C GLY A 290 1.66 -31.63 0.20
N GLN A 291 0.68 -30.73 0.24
CA GLN A 291 -0.13 -30.41 -0.94
C GLN A 291 0.69 -29.61 -1.96
N SER A 292 0.41 -29.80 -3.25
CA SER A 292 1.02 -28.96 -4.29
C SER A 292 0.21 -27.69 -4.50
N CYS A 293 0.89 -26.55 -4.60
CA CYS A 293 0.28 -25.31 -5.04
C CYS A 293 0.83 -24.88 -6.39
N ARG A 294 -0.08 -24.54 -7.31
CA ARG A 294 0.24 -24.02 -8.64
C ARG A 294 -0.16 -22.56 -8.68
N GLY A 295 0.78 -21.70 -9.09
CA GLY A 295 0.47 -20.29 -9.30
C GLY A 295 1.56 -19.34 -8.86
N LEU A 296 2.42 -19.73 -7.92
CA LEU A 296 3.60 -18.92 -7.58
C LEU A 296 4.59 -18.92 -8.74
N TRP A 297 5.43 -17.88 -8.79
CA TRP A 297 6.34 -17.63 -9.89
C TRP A 297 7.78 -17.79 -9.42
N ARG A 298 8.60 -18.42 -10.26
CA ARG A 298 10.07 -18.30 -10.13
C ARG A 298 10.45 -16.83 -10.26
N HIS A 299 11.50 -16.43 -9.55
CA HIS A 299 11.97 -15.06 -9.57
C HIS A 299 12.52 -14.65 -10.93
N ILE A 300 13.57 -15.33 -11.43
CA ILE A 300 14.27 -15.01 -12.68
C ILE A 300 14.44 -16.27 -13.54
N VAL A 301 14.02 -16.18 -14.80
CA VAL A 301 14.28 -17.20 -15.83
C VAL A 301 14.96 -16.57 -17.04
N SER A 302 16.09 -17.15 -17.46
CA SER A 302 16.95 -16.64 -18.53
C SER A 302 16.94 -17.57 -19.76
N ASP A 303 17.22 -17.02 -20.94
CA ASP A 303 17.45 -17.79 -22.18
C ASP A 303 18.79 -17.37 -22.82
N PRO A 304 19.84 -18.22 -22.79
CA PRO A 304 19.84 -19.58 -22.28
C PRO A 304 19.73 -19.64 -20.74
N PRO A 305 19.26 -20.78 -20.17
CA PRO A 305 19.04 -20.91 -18.72
C PRO A 305 20.34 -20.88 -17.90
N ASN A 306 21.48 -21.19 -18.53
CA ASN A 306 22.79 -21.09 -17.90
C ASN A 306 23.51 -19.91 -18.54
N LEU A 307 23.75 -18.87 -17.75
CA LEU A 307 24.51 -17.69 -18.16
C LEU A 307 25.97 -17.82 -17.74
N GLU A 308 26.85 -17.12 -18.48
CA GLU A 308 28.28 -17.08 -18.17
C GLU A 308 28.52 -16.43 -16.79
N PRO A 309 29.52 -16.89 -16.01
CA PRO A 309 29.84 -16.26 -14.73
C PRO A 309 30.10 -14.75 -14.86
N GLY A 310 29.48 -13.95 -13.99
CA GLY A 310 29.62 -12.49 -14.00
C GLY A 310 28.64 -11.75 -14.90
N VAL A 311 27.88 -12.47 -15.72
CA VAL A 311 26.61 -11.99 -16.25
C VAL A 311 25.60 -11.98 -15.10
N CYS A 312 24.65 -11.05 -15.14
CA CYS A 312 23.64 -10.92 -14.11
C CYS A 312 22.89 -12.24 -13.81
N CYS A 313 22.25 -12.24 -12.65
CA CYS A 313 21.86 -13.39 -11.89
C CYS A 313 20.68 -14.16 -12.48
N THR A 314 20.66 -15.46 -12.19
CA THR A 314 19.46 -16.29 -12.28
C THR A 314 19.03 -16.67 -10.86
N ASP A 315 17.72 -16.73 -10.65
CA ASP A 315 17.11 -17.16 -9.40
C ASP A 315 15.86 -17.97 -9.73
N PRO A 316 16.01 -19.30 -9.90
CA PRO A 316 14.90 -20.16 -10.28
C PRO A 316 13.91 -20.42 -9.13
N ASP A 317 14.19 -19.91 -7.93
CA ASP A 317 13.41 -20.15 -6.72
C ASP A 317 12.27 -19.11 -6.60
N VAL A 318 11.26 -19.41 -5.78
CA VAL A 318 10.07 -18.58 -5.61
C VAL A 318 10.31 -17.52 -4.54
N TRP A 319 10.87 -16.39 -4.95
CA TRP A 319 11.07 -15.23 -4.08
C TRP A 319 9.75 -14.45 -3.87
N LEU A 320 9.39 -14.21 -2.61
CA LEU A 320 8.16 -13.58 -2.17
C LEU A 320 8.03 -12.15 -2.70
N THR A 321 9.09 -11.34 -2.58
CA THR A 321 9.03 -9.93 -2.99
C THR A 321 8.81 -9.80 -4.50
N SER A 322 9.45 -10.63 -5.34
CA SER A 322 9.15 -10.72 -6.77
C SER A 322 7.71 -11.15 -7.06
N SER A 323 7.19 -12.14 -6.32
CA SER A 323 5.78 -12.52 -6.42
C SER A 323 4.85 -11.37 -6.02
N ALA A 324 5.23 -10.57 -5.03
CA ALA A 324 4.45 -9.42 -4.57
C ALA A 324 4.45 -8.28 -5.59
N TRP A 325 5.58 -8.03 -6.26
CA TRP A 325 5.66 -7.14 -7.41
C TRP A 325 4.67 -7.54 -8.50
N ALA A 326 4.64 -8.82 -8.87
CA ALA A 326 3.72 -9.31 -9.88
C ALA A 326 2.25 -9.14 -9.50
N VAL A 327 1.88 -9.50 -8.28
CA VAL A 327 0.50 -9.36 -7.80
C VAL A 327 0.09 -7.88 -7.72
N ALA A 328 0.93 -7.02 -7.15
CA ALA A 328 0.63 -5.58 -7.03
C ALA A 328 0.58 -4.89 -8.41
N GLY A 329 1.48 -5.25 -9.33
CA GLY A 329 1.51 -4.75 -10.69
C GLY A 329 0.24 -5.13 -11.46
N MET A 330 -0.14 -6.41 -11.45
CA MET A 330 -1.40 -6.86 -12.06
C MET A 330 -2.62 -6.18 -11.41
N THR A 331 -2.57 -5.91 -10.11
CA THR A 331 -3.64 -5.20 -9.39
C THR A 331 -3.79 -3.76 -9.87
N ARG A 332 -2.68 -3.05 -10.17
CA ARG A 332 -2.71 -1.70 -10.78
C ARG A 332 -3.25 -1.73 -12.22
N VAL A 333 -2.90 -2.74 -13.01
CA VAL A 333 -3.46 -2.92 -14.37
C VAL A 333 -4.97 -3.21 -14.28
N LEU A 334 -5.37 -4.08 -13.36
CA LEU A 334 -6.78 -4.40 -13.13
C LEU A 334 -7.60 -3.16 -12.73
N ALA A 335 -7.07 -2.33 -11.83
CA ALA A 335 -7.69 -1.07 -11.43
C ALA A 335 -7.84 -0.12 -12.63
N THR A 336 -6.77 0.04 -13.41
CA THR A 336 -6.76 0.86 -14.63
C THR A 336 -7.86 0.44 -15.61
N ILE A 337 -7.93 -0.86 -15.93
CA ILE A 337 -8.93 -1.41 -16.87
C ILE A 337 -10.34 -1.36 -16.28
N THR A 338 -10.49 -1.46 -14.96
CA THR A 338 -11.79 -1.45 -14.29
C THR A 338 -12.40 -0.05 -14.24
N HIS A 339 -11.60 0.96 -13.94
CA HIS A 339 -12.07 2.34 -13.79
C HIS A 339 -12.08 3.13 -15.11
N TRP A 340 -11.28 2.73 -16.10
CA TRP A 340 -11.29 3.44 -17.38
C TRP A 340 -12.51 3.09 -18.23
N GLN A 341 -13.05 4.10 -18.89
CA GLN A 341 -14.02 3.97 -19.97
C GLN A 341 -13.60 4.93 -21.08
N PRO A 342 -13.54 4.48 -22.36
CA PRO A 342 -13.22 5.36 -23.47
C PRO A 342 -14.23 6.52 -23.53
N PRO A 343 -13.77 7.76 -23.78
CA PRO A 343 -14.66 8.90 -23.88
C PRO A 343 -15.67 8.71 -25.02
N PRO A 344 -16.88 9.31 -24.97
CA PRO A 344 -17.93 9.09 -25.98
C PRO A 344 -17.54 9.40 -27.43
N LYS A 345 -16.52 10.24 -27.64
CA LYS A 345 -15.99 10.61 -28.96
C LYS A 345 -14.70 9.87 -29.34
N SER A 346 -14.35 8.81 -28.62
CA SER A 346 -13.21 7.96 -28.94
C SER A 346 -13.40 7.26 -30.30
N SER A 347 -12.30 7.01 -31.01
CA SER A 347 -12.30 6.13 -32.19
C SER A 347 -12.43 4.65 -31.83
N LEU A 348 -12.32 4.30 -30.55
CA LEU A 348 -12.50 2.93 -30.06
C LEU A 348 -13.98 2.54 -30.06
N SER A 349 -14.28 1.39 -30.66
CA SER A 349 -15.63 0.82 -30.64
C SER A 349 -16.01 0.39 -29.23
N GLN A 350 -17.16 0.86 -28.74
CA GLN A 350 -17.65 0.53 -27.40
C GLN A 350 -17.84 -1.00 -27.19
N PRO A 351 -18.46 -1.75 -28.12
CA PRO A 351 -18.52 -3.20 -28.03
C PRO A 351 -17.16 -3.89 -27.95
N GLU A 352 -16.16 -3.40 -28.70
CA GLU A 352 -14.81 -3.97 -28.68
C GLU A 352 -14.15 -3.72 -27.33
N TYR A 353 -14.26 -2.51 -26.79
CA TYR A 353 -13.71 -2.18 -25.49
C TYR A 353 -14.38 -2.96 -24.36
N ILE A 354 -15.72 -3.10 -24.35
CA ILE A 354 -16.43 -3.88 -23.34
C ILE A 354 -15.97 -5.34 -23.34
N LYS A 355 -15.77 -5.93 -24.54
CA LYS A 355 -15.24 -7.28 -24.68
C LYS A 355 -13.82 -7.38 -24.15
N PHE A 356 -12.93 -6.46 -24.55
CA PHE A 356 -11.57 -6.37 -24.04
C PHE A 356 -11.55 -6.27 -22.51
N GLN A 357 -12.32 -5.34 -21.94
CA GLN A 357 -12.39 -5.11 -20.51
C GLN A 357 -12.83 -6.37 -19.76
N ALA A 358 -13.88 -7.05 -20.22
CA ALA A 358 -14.37 -8.26 -19.58
C ALA A 358 -13.34 -9.42 -19.62
N THR A 359 -12.71 -9.65 -20.77
CA THR A 359 -11.69 -10.69 -20.93
C THR A 359 -10.45 -10.37 -20.09
N SER A 360 -9.92 -9.15 -20.19
CA SER A 360 -8.72 -8.73 -19.46
C SER A 360 -8.91 -8.77 -17.95
N ARG A 361 -10.08 -8.33 -17.44
CA ARG A 361 -10.41 -8.46 -16.01
C ARG A 361 -10.41 -9.91 -15.57
N THR A 362 -11.04 -10.80 -16.33
CA THR A 362 -11.10 -12.23 -16.01
C THR A 362 -9.68 -12.83 -15.96
N THR A 363 -8.85 -12.53 -16.95
CA THR A 363 -7.45 -12.98 -17.00
C THR A 363 -6.67 -12.50 -15.77
N LEU A 364 -6.65 -11.20 -15.50
CA LEU A 364 -5.88 -10.62 -14.38
C LEU A 364 -6.36 -11.16 -13.03
N ILE A 365 -7.68 -11.26 -12.82
CA ILE A 365 -8.26 -11.81 -11.59
C ILE A 365 -7.82 -13.26 -11.38
N ASN A 366 -7.81 -14.08 -12.42
CA ASN A 366 -7.40 -15.48 -12.31
C ASN A 366 -5.90 -15.61 -11.98
N LEU A 367 -5.04 -14.81 -12.63
CA LEU A 367 -3.60 -14.80 -12.36
C LEU A 367 -3.31 -14.37 -10.91
N ILE A 368 -3.89 -13.24 -10.49
CA ILE A 368 -3.79 -12.71 -9.12
C ILE A 368 -4.29 -13.75 -8.11
N ALA A 369 -5.46 -14.33 -8.34
CA ALA A 369 -6.06 -15.31 -7.43
C ALA A 369 -5.18 -16.55 -7.26
N SER A 370 -4.57 -17.05 -8.35
CA SER A 370 -3.67 -18.21 -8.28
C SER A 370 -2.46 -17.93 -7.39
N MET A 371 -1.83 -16.76 -7.51
CA MET A 371 -0.69 -16.37 -6.68
C MET A 371 -1.08 -16.13 -5.22
N LEU A 372 -2.16 -15.40 -4.98
CA LEU A 372 -2.61 -15.07 -3.62
C LEU A 372 -3.10 -16.30 -2.87
N GLN A 373 -3.80 -17.22 -3.51
CA GLN A 373 -4.25 -18.47 -2.88
C GLN A 373 -3.05 -19.29 -2.40
N CYS A 374 -2.02 -19.44 -3.24
CA CYS A 374 -0.80 -20.12 -2.83
C CYS A 374 -0.07 -19.39 -1.72
N THR A 375 0.11 -18.07 -1.83
CA THR A 375 0.79 -17.24 -0.82
C THR A 375 0.08 -17.30 0.53
N ARG A 376 -1.26 -17.27 0.55
CA ARG A 376 -2.05 -17.36 1.78
C ARG A 376 -1.90 -18.71 2.50
N ASN A 377 -1.70 -19.77 1.73
CA ASN A 377 -1.51 -21.13 2.24
C ASN A 377 -0.06 -21.42 2.65
N GLN A 378 0.87 -20.49 2.42
CA GLN A 378 2.23 -20.60 2.93
C GLN A 378 2.25 -20.49 4.45
N ALA A 379 3.11 -21.27 5.07
CA ALA A 379 3.44 -21.05 6.46
C ALA A 379 4.28 -19.80 6.62
N ARG A 380 4.06 -19.14 7.75
CA ARG A 380 4.81 -17.97 8.17
C ARG A 380 6.12 -18.41 8.82
N ASP A 381 7.07 -17.50 8.86
CA ASP A 381 8.26 -17.67 9.69
C ASP A 381 7.85 -17.60 11.17
N GLU A 382 8.19 -18.63 11.96
CA GLU A 382 7.71 -18.78 13.34
C GLU A 382 8.19 -17.67 14.27
N GLY A 383 9.38 -17.11 14.02
CA GLY A 383 9.98 -16.07 14.85
C GLY A 383 9.44 -14.67 14.57
N SER A 384 9.10 -14.38 13.31
CA SER A 384 8.68 -13.05 12.87
C SER A 384 7.18 -12.91 12.57
N ASP A 385 6.48 -14.02 12.32
CA ASP A 385 5.09 -14.09 11.78
C ASP A 385 4.94 -13.40 10.39
N LEU A 386 6.06 -13.07 9.75
CA LEU A 386 6.11 -12.63 8.37
C LEU A 386 6.00 -13.85 7.44
N LEU A 387 5.64 -13.62 6.17
CA LEU A 387 5.85 -14.64 5.15
C LEU A 387 7.35 -14.82 4.93
N LYS A 388 7.79 -16.05 4.64
CA LYS A 388 9.20 -16.34 4.32
C LYS A 388 9.58 -15.68 2.99
N ASN A 389 10.81 -15.21 2.85
CA ASN A 389 11.32 -14.59 1.64
C ASN A 389 11.33 -15.58 0.46
N TYR A 390 11.51 -16.88 0.69
CA TYR A 390 11.33 -17.92 -0.33
C TYR A 390 10.20 -18.89 0.06
N LEU A 391 9.37 -19.22 -0.94
CA LEU A 391 8.10 -19.92 -0.77
C LEU A 391 8.07 -21.33 -1.40
N ASP A 392 9.22 -21.86 -1.81
CA ASP A 392 9.31 -23.14 -2.54
C ASP A 392 8.86 -24.36 -1.72
N GLY A 393 8.75 -24.20 -0.39
CA GLY A 393 8.34 -25.23 0.54
C GLY A 393 9.49 -25.83 1.36
N VAL A 394 9.14 -26.52 2.44
CA VAL A 394 10.09 -27.06 3.43
C VAL A 394 11.03 -28.14 2.89
N SER A 395 10.66 -28.82 1.81
CA SER A 395 11.52 -29.83 1.16
C SER A 395 12.50 -29.25 0.16
N HIS A 396 12.37 -27.97 -0.20
CA HIS A 396 13.23 -27.30 -1.15
C HIS A 396 14.51 -26.78 -0.47
N GLN A 397 15.62 -26.71 -1.21
CA GLN A 397 16.90 -26.24 -0.67
C GLN A 397 16.87 -24.79 -0.17
N SER A 398 15.98 -23.95 -0.72
CA SER A 398 15.81 -22.55 -0.31
C SER A 398 15.31 -22.43 1.13
N ALA A 399 14.59 -23.44 1.64
CA ALA A 399 14.10 -23.46 3.02
C ALA A 399 15.23 -23.40 4.07
N ALA A 400 16.45 -23.85 3.74
CA ALA A 400 17.58 -23.87 4.67
C ALA A 400 18.09 -22.46 5.05
N TRP A 401 17.74 -21.45 4.26
CA TRP A 401 18.18 -20.06 4.45
C TRP A 401 17.03 -19.06 4.31
N ALA A 402 15.79 -19.53 4.18
CA ALA A 402 14.62 -18.68 4.14
C ALA A 402 14.40 -17.99 5.50
N TYR A 403 14.00 -16.72 5.48
CA TYR A 403 13.73 -15.89 6.66
C TYR A 403 12.46 -15.08 6.44
N GLY A 404 11.84 -14.55 7.49
CA GLY A 404 10.67 -13.68 7.36
C GLY A 404 10.99 -12.41 6.55
N ASP A 405 10.16 -12.01 5.59
CA ASP A 405 10.38 -10.85 4.71
C ASP A 405 9.29 -9.80 4.90
N ALA A 406 9.68 -8.65 5.46
CA ALA A 406 8.75 -7.57 5.74
C ALA A 406 8.29 -6.87 4.44
N ALA A 407 9.15 -6.74 3.44
CA ALA A 407 8.86 -6.04 2.19
C ALA A 407 7.81 -6.79 1.38
N GLY A 408 8.09 -8.06 1.05
CA GLY A 408 7.16 -8.91 0.31
C GLY A 408 5.85 -9.15 1.05
N THR A 409 5.90 -9.31 2.39
CA THR A 409 4.68 -9.43 3.22
C THR A 409 3.82 -8.17 3.15
N ALA A 410 4.46 -6.99 3.21
CA ALA A 410 3.76 -5.71 3.14
C ALA A 410 3.10 -5.51 1.78
N LEU A 411 3.82 -5.74 0.67
CA LEU A 411 3.28 -5.51 -0.66
C LEU A 411 2.15 -6.51 -1.01
N MET A 412 2.24 -7.76 -0.55
CA MET A 412 1.12 -8.71 -0.66
C MET A 412 -0.12 -8.25 0.11
N ALA A 413 0.06 -7.76 1.34
CA ALA A 413 -1.04 -7.20 2.13
C ALA A 413 -1.64 -5.96 1.45
N ALA A 414 -0.79 -5.08 0.90
CA ALA A 414 -1.21 -3.92 0.12
C ALA A 414 -2.13 -4.33 -1.04
N ALA A 415 -1.72 -5.33 -1.83
CA ALA A 415 -2.52 -5.83 -2.94
C ALA A 415 -3.87 -6.40 -2.48
N VAL A 416 -3.91 -7.17 -1.38
CA VAL A 416 -5.18 -7.69 -0.84
C VAL A 416 -6.10 -6.56 -0.38
N TYR A 417 -5.59 -5.50 0.26
CA TYR A 417 -6.41 -4.34 0.62
C TYR A 417 -6.95 -3.59 -0.60
N ARG A 418 -6.13 -3.39 -1.64
CA ARG A 418 -6.58 -2.80 -2.92
C ARG A 418 -7.65 -3.66 -3.58
N LEU A 419 -7.46 -4.98 -3.62
CA LEU A 419 -8.43 -5.94 -4.16
C LEU A 419 -9.72 -5.99 -3.32
N ALA A 420 -9.66 -5.79 -2.01
CA ALA A 420 -10.84 -5.74 -1.16
C ALA A 420 -11.76 -4.57 -1.52
N VAL A 421 -11.19 -3.44 -1.98
CA VAL A 421 -11.97 -2.30 -2.47
C VAL A 421 -12.44 -2.53 -3.91
N LEU A 422 -11.56 -3.03 -4.80
CA LEU A 422 -11.87 -3.28 -6.21
C LEU A 422 -12.88 -4.42 -6.43
N LEU A 423 -12.82 -5.45 -5.60
CA LEU A 423 -13.55 -6.72 -5.72
C LEU A 423 -14.07 -7.17 -4.33
N PRO A 424 -14.96 -6.37 -3.69
CA PRO A 424 -15.36 -6.57 -2.30
C PRO A 424 -16.04 -7.91 -2.05
N GLU A 425 -16.77 -8.45 -3.02
CA GLU A 425 -17.42 -9.76 -2.91
C GLU A 425 -16.43 -10.92 -2.75
N THR A 426 -15.20 -10.77 -3.25
CA THR A 426 -14.17 -11.81 -3.20
C THR A 426 -13.13 -11.56 -2.11
N TYR A 427 -12.63 -10.33 -2.00
CA TYR A 427 -11.50 -9.99 -1.12
C TYR A 427 -11.90 -9.12 0.09
N GLY A 428 -13.07 -8.46 0.06
CA GLY A 428 -13.66 -7.74 1.20
C GLY A 428 -14.31 -8.66 2.24
N VAL A 429 -14.03 -9.97 2.18
CA VAL A 429 -14.60 -11.00 3.06
C VAL A 429 -13.67 -11.28 4.24
N PRO A 430 -14.19 -11.81 5.37
CA PRO A 430 -13.40 -12.01 6.58
C PRO A 430 -12.14 -12.87 6.41
N LEU A 431 -12.14 -13.81 5.45
CA LEU A 431 -10.99 -14.68 5.19
C LEU A 431 -9.75 -13.90 4.74
N TRP A 432 -9.92 -13.02 3.74
CA TRP A 432 -8.83 -12.25 3.16
C TRP A 432 -8.46 -11.05 4.02
N LEU A 433 -9.45 -10.35 4.57
CA LEU A 433 -9.19 -9.21 5.46
C LEU A 433 -8.41 -9.63 6.72
N LYS A 434 -8.77 -10.76 7.36
CA LYS A 434 -8.01 -11.27 8.52
C LYS A 434 -6.57 -11.60 8.15
N TRP A 435 -6.35 -12.19 6.97
CA TRP A 435 -5.01 -12.53 6.51
C TRP A 435 -4.17 -11.26 6.23
N ALA A 436 -4.75 -10.27 5.54
CA ALA A 436 -4.09 -9.00 5.28
C ALA A 436 -3.78 -8.24 6.57
N ASP A 437 -4.71 -8.22 7.52
CA ASP A 437 -4.54 -7.62 8.84
C ASP A 437 -3.46 -8.33 9.67
N GLN A 438 -3.38 -9.67 9.61
CA GLN A 438 -2.30 -10.41 10.24
C GLN A 438 -0.95 -10.03 9.62
N SER A 439 -0.85 -10.02 8.29
CA SER A 439 0.36 -9.60 7.57
C SER A 439 0.78 -8.17 7.94
N ARG A 440 -0.15 -7.21 7.92
CA ARG A 440 0.13 -5.82 8.29
C ARG A 440 0.60 -5.68 9.73
N ARG A 441 -0.05 -6.37 10.68
CA ARG A 441 0.36 -6.36 12.09
C ARG A 441 1.71 -7.05 12.31
N ALA A 442 2.03 -8.08 11.53
CA ALA A 442 3.37 -8.68 11.56
C ALA A 442 4.40 -7.66 11.09
N VAL A 443 4.22 -7.06 9.92
CA VAL A 443 5.09 -6.01 9.37
C VAL A 443 5.29 -4.86 10.35
N ALA A 444 4.22 -4.37 11.00
CA ALA A 444 4.32 -3.28 11.97
C ALA A 444 5.26 -3.57 13.15
N ARG A 445 5.42 -4.84 13.56
CA ARG A 445 6.37 -5.24 14.63
C ARG A 445 7.83 -5.23 14.18
N HIS A 446 8.06 -5.12 12.87
CA HIS A 446 9.35 -5.17 12.19
C HIS A 446 9.76 -3.78 11.66
N ILE A 447 9.22 -2.74 12.28
CA ILE A 447 9.52 -1.34 12.02
C ILE A 447 10.04 -0.74 13.32
N ASP A 448 11.28 -0.24 13.29
CA ASP A 448 11.87 0.40 14.46
C ASP A 448 11.34 1.83 14.70
N GLU A 449 11.75 2.44 15.80
CA GLU A 449 11.34 3.79 16.19
C GLU A 449 11.76 4.91 15.20
N ASN A 450 12.73 4.60 14.33
CA ASN A 450 13.23 5.50 13.28
C ASN A 450 12.56 5.24 11.92
N GLY A 451 11.59 4.32 11.87
CA GLY A 451 10.91 3.93 10.63
C GLY A 451 11.72 2.96 9.77
N VAL A 452 12.72 2.27 10.32
CA VAL A 452 13.49 1.28 9.55
C VAL A 452 12.74 -0.04 9.48
N VAL A 453 12.40 -0.47 8.26
CA VAL A 453 11.77 -1.77 7.99
C VAL A 453 12.85 -2.83 7.85
N SER A 454 12.77 -3.89 8.66
CA SER A 454 13.68 -5.04 8.60
C SER A 454 13.06 -6.25 9.31
N PRO A 455 13.33 -7.50 8.89
CA PRO A 455 14.19 -7.92 7.79
C PRO A 455 13.60 -7.66 6.40
N VAL A 456 14.46 -7.34 5.43
CA VAL A 456 14.12 -7.18 4.01
C VAL A 456 15.15 -7.88 3.15
N ALA A 457 14.78 -8.21 1.91
CA ALA A 457 15.67 -8.86 0.97
C ALA A 457 16.92 -8.05 0.64
N ASP A 458 18.05 -8.74 0.51
CA ASP A 458 19.27 -8.20 -0.09
C ASP A 458 19.20 -8.29 -1.62
N VAL A 459 18.72 -7.22 -2.25
CA VAL A 459 18.61 -7.09 -3.71
C VAL A 459 19.95 -7.01 -4.43
N GLY A 460 21.05 -6.74 -3.71
CA GLY A 460 22.40 -6.75 -4.29
C GLY A 460 22.98 -8.15 -4.45
N HIS A 461 22.41 -9.14 -3.76
CA HIS A 461 22.86 -10.53 -3.76
C HIS A 461 21.69 -11.47 -3.99
N VAL A 462 21.48 -11.83 -5.25
CA VAL A 462 20.44 -12.76 -5.68
C VAL A 462 21.06 -14.14 -5.94
N PRO A 463 20.56 -15.25 -5.36
CA PRO A 463 19.44 -15.35 -4.41
C PRO A 463 19.72 -14.72 -3.04
N SER A 464 18.69 -14.14 -2.41
CA SER A 464 18.84 -13.42 -1.15
C SER A 464 18.87 -14.35 0.06
N LYS A 465 20.06 -14.87 0.38
CA LYS A 465 20.26 -15.87 1.46
C LYS A 465 20.37 -15.28 2.87
N SER A 466 20.46 -13.96 2.98
CA SER A 466 20.51 -13.23 4.24
C SER A 466 19.81 -11.88 4.10
N PRO A 467 19.12 -11.41 5.16
CA PRO A 467 18.43 -10.12 5.10
C PRO A 467 19.41 -8.96 5.02
N ALA A 468 19.04 -7.95 4.24
CA ALA A 468 19.65 -6.63 4.30
C ALA A 468 19.12 -5.84 5.51
N LYS A 469 19.87 -4.82 5.92
CA LYS A 469 19.46 -3.94 7.05
C LYS A 469 18.23 -3.09 6.71
N ARG A 470 18.16 -2.60 5.47
CA ARG A 470 17.07 -1.79 4.90
C ARG A 470 17.26 -1.68 3.39
N THR A 471 16.16 -1.49 2.66
CA THR A 471 16.15 -1.18 1.22
C THR A 471 15.14 -0.08 0.95
N SER A 472 15.33 0.70 -0.12
CA SER A 472 14.36 1.75 -0.50
C SER A 472 12.99 1.17 -0.87
N GLU A 473 13.00 0.06 -1.61
CA GLU A 473 11.77 -0.64 -2.00
C GLU A 473 11.01 -1.20 -0.80
N GLY A 474 11.69 -1.80 0.18
CA GLY A 474 11.04 -2.35 1.37
C GLY A 474 10.32 -1.28 2.18
N GLN A 475 10.93 -0.09 2.29
CA GLN A 475 10.29 1.08 2.89
C GLN A 475 9.05 1.51 2.11
N SER A 476 9.18 1.63 0.79
CA SER A 476 8.09 2.04 -0.09
C SER A 476 6.92 1.05 -0.06
N MET A 477 7.19 -0.27 -0.02
CA MET A 477 6.17 -1.31 0.09
C MET A 477 5.36 -1.24 1.39
N VAL A 478 6.00 -0.87 2.50
CA VAL A 478 5.29 -0.64 3.77
C VAL A 478 4.40 0.59 3.70
N VAL A 479 4.85 1.66 3.04
CA VAL A 479 4.01 2.86 2.80
C VAL A 479 2.82 2.52 1.88
N LEU A 480 3.02 1.71 0.83
CA LEU A 480 1.95 1.22 -0.03
C LEU A 480 0.93 0.37 0.75
N MET A 481 1.41 -0.54 1.62
CA MET A 481 0.56 -1.33 2.50
C MET A 481 -0.29 -0.44 3.42
N PHE A 482 0.33 0.55 4.06
CA PHE A 482 -0.37 1.51 4.91
C PHE A 482 -1.44 2.28 4.12
N SER A 483 -1.09 2.79 2.94
CA SER A 483 -1.97 3.60 2.10
C SER A 483 -3.17 2.79 1.60
N ALA A 484 -2.93 1.55 1.17
CA ALA A 484 -3.98 0.62 0.75
C ALA A 484 -4.93 0.25 1.91
N TRP A 485 -4.39 -0.04 3.10
CA TRP A 485 -5.19 -0.30 4.29
C TRP A 485 -6.04 0.92 4.68
N ARG A 486 -5.44 2.12 4.71
CA ARG A 486 -6.15 3.38 5.01
C ARG A 486 -7.31 3.57 4.05
N ASN A 487 -7.08 3.46 2.74
CA ASN A 487 -8.15 3.62 1.76
C ASN A 487 -9.22 2.51 1.86
N CYS A 488 -8.85 1.28 2.22
CA CYS A 488 -9.83 0.23 2.48
C CYS A 488 -10.74 0.55 3.69
N VAL A 489 -10.19 1.19 4.72
CA VAL A 489 -10.97 1.68 5.87
C VAL A 489 -11.86 2.84 5.47
N ASP A 490 -11.34 3.81 4.71
CA ASP A 490 -12.10 4.97 4.25
C ASP A 490 -13.26 4.57 3.33
N ALA A 491 -13.08 3.50 2.53
CA ALA A 491 -14.12 2.89 1.72
C ALA A 491 -15.17 2.07 2.53
N GLY A 492 -15.00 1.94 3.85
CA GLY A 492 -15.89 1.18 4.72
C GLY A 492 -15.81 -0.35 4.56
N VAL A 493 -14.80 -0.85 3.84
CA VAL A 493 -14.57 -2.29 3.61
C VAL A 493 -13.75 -2.90 4.75
N CYS A 494 -12.67 -2.22 5.15
CA CYS A 494 -11.84 -2.60 6.28
C CYS A 494 -12.29 -1.92 7.59
N ARG A 495 -11.90 -2.48 8.73
CA ARG A 495 -12.16 -1.89 10.05
C ARG A 495 -10.87 -1.33 10.66
N ARG A 496 -10.99 -0.29 11.49
CA ARG A 496 -9.89 0.16 12.34
C ARG A 496 -9.58 -0.90 13.41
N ASP A 497 -8.30 -1.21 13.62
CA ASP A 497 -7.88 -2.05 14.75
C ASP A 497 -8.36 -1.37 16.05
N GLY A 498 -9.16 -2.06 16.86
CA GLY A 498 -9.87 -1.46 18.01
C GLY A 498 -11.39 -1.57 17.96
N GLY A 499 -11.96 -2.09 16.87
CA GLY A 499 -13.38 -2.44 16.77
C GLY A 499 -13.86 -3.42 17.85
N LEU A 500 -12.97 -4.08 18.60
CA LEU A 500 -13.33 -4.86 19.79
C LEU A 500 -13.88 -3.96 20.90
N VAL A 501 -13.35 -2.74 21.09
CA VAL A 501 -13.88 -1.80 22.09
C VAL A 501 -15.25 -1.29 21.65
N GLN A 502 -15.43 -1.05 20.35
CA GLN A 502 -16.72 -0.64 19.77
C GLN A 502 -17.77 -1.77 19.78
N ASP A 503 -17.37 -3.02 19.52
CA ASP A 503 -18.20 -4.23 19.62
C ASP A 503 -18.51 -4.58 21.09
N ILE A 504 -17.56 -4.39 22.02
CA ILE A 504 -17.78 -4.54 23.47
C ILE A 504 -18.79 -3.48 23.92
N LEU A 505 -18.63 -2.22 23.50
CA LEU A 505 -19.57 -1.15 23.81
C LEU A 505 -20.96 -1.42 23.19
N GLN A 506 -21.04 -1.87 21.93
CA GLN A 506 -22.31 -2.24 21.29
C GLN A 506 -22.98 -3.45 21.94
N ARG A 507 -22.20 -4.46 22.35
CA ARG A 507 -22.73 -5.64 23.05
C ARG A 507 -23.16 -5.33 24.48
N LEU A 508 -22.52 -4.35 25.14
CA LEU A 508 -22.92 -3.82 26.44
C LEU A 508 -24.17 -2.93 26.36
N THR A 509 -24.46 -2.30 25.21
CA THR A 509 -25.72 -1.56 24.99
C THR A 509 -26.92 -2.43 24.64
N LEU A 510 -26.71 -3.73 24.37
CA LEU A 510 -27.76 -4.71 24.08
C LEU A 510 -28.19 -5.53 25.31
N TRP A 511 -27.63 -5.21 26.48
CA TRP A 511 -28.04 -5.68 27.82
C TRP A 511 -28.48 -4.48 28.66
#